data_AF-A0A950AX61-F1
#
_entry.id   AF-A0A950AX61-F1
#
_cell.length_a   1.000
_cell.length_b   1.000
_cell.length_c   1.000
_cell.angle_alpha   90.00
_cell.angle_beta   90.00
_cell.angle_gamma   90.00
#
_symmetry.space_group_name_H-M   'P 1'
#
loop_
_entity.id
_entity.type
_entity.pdbx_description
1 polymer ?
#
loop_
_entity_poly.entity_id
_entity_poly.type
_entity_poly.pdbx_seq_one_letter_code
_entity_poly.pdbx_strand_id
1 'polypeptide(L)'
;MTPNLLPSAPKLLPTEEEIENWLNDEIAAGVAPSSVHRHYRTLRRVLQVAVEKQRLVANPCDRVDPPRVPKREMVFLTWDQAVGLAEVHPERSVRS
;
A
#
# COMPACT_ATOMS: atom_id res chain seq x y z
N MET A 1 -19.88 -29.90 33.60
CA MET A 1 -19.19 -28.70 34.13
C MET A 1 -18.11 -28.34 33.12
N THR A 2 -18.51 -27.68 32.03
CA THR A 2 -17.57 -27.22 30.99
C THR A 2 -16.89 -25.95 31.51
N PRO A 3 -15.55 -25.89 31.59
CA PRO A 3 -14.89 -24.68 32.04
C PRO A 3 -15.20 -23.55 31.07
N ASN A 4 -15.62 -22.43 31.66
CA ASN A 4 -16.00 -21.18 31.03
C ASN A 4 -14.80 -20.67 30.20
N LEU A 5 -14.83 -20.90 28.88
CA LEU A 5 -13.90 -20.28 27.97
C LEU A 5 -14.26 -18.79 27.97
N LEU A 6 -13.42 -17.96 28.60
CA LEU A 6 -13.51 -16.51 28.48
C LEU A 6 -13.77 -16.19 26.99
N PRO A 7 -14.79 -15.38 26.65
CA PRO A 7 -15.01 -15.01 25.28
C PRO A 7 -13.72 -14.40 24.76
N SER A 8 -13.15 -15.02 23.71
CA SER A 8 -12.02 -14.49 22.95
C SER A 8 -12.22 -12.99 22.85
N ALA A 9 -11.26 -12.19 23.34
CA ALA A 9 -11.26 -10.77 23.11
C ALA A 9 -11.60 -10.52 21.64
N PRO A 10 -12.46 -9.55 21.30
CA PRO A 10 -12.76 -9.25 19.90
C PRO A 10 -11.42 -9.04 19.19
N LYS A 11 -11.17 -9.78 18.10
CA LYS A 11 -9.98 -9.60 17.25
C LYS A 11 -10.01 -8.16 16.73
N LEU A 12 -9.36 -7.25 17.46
CA LEU A 12 -9.38 -5.82 17.14
C LEU A 12 -8.25 -5.45 16.17
N LEU A 13 -7.28 -6.34 15.97
CA LEU A 13 -6.09 -6.10 15.16
C LEU A 13 -5.81 -7.27 14.24
N PRO A 14 -5.34 -6.99 13.01
CA PRO A 14 -4.92 -8.04 12.10
C PRO A 14 -3.64 -8.70 12.63
N THR A 15 -3.54 -10.01 12.47
CA THR A 15 -2.29 -10.75 12.70
C THR A 15 -1.28 -10.49 11.58
N GLU A 16 -0.02 -10.85 11.81
CA GLU A 16 1.04 -10.82 10.80
C GLU A 16 0.62 -11.61 9.53
N GLU A 17 0.08 -12.81 9.72
CA GLU A 17 -0.44 -13.68 8.65
C GLU A 17 -1.62 -13.05 7.89
N GLU A 18 -2.55 -12.40 8.59
CA GLU A 18 -3.69 -11.72 7.96
C GLU A 18 -3.23 -10.54 7.08
N ILE A 19 -2.17 -9.83 7.49
CA ILE A 19 -1.56 -8.74 6.71
C ILE A 19 -0.85 -9.32 5.47
N GLU A 20 -0.07 -10.38 5.62
CA GLU A 20 0.61 -11.04 4.50
C GLU A 20 -0.37 -11.57 3.45
N ASN A 21 -1.44 -12.23 3.88
CA ASN A 21 -2.49 -12.73 3.00
C ASN A 21 -3.16 -11.59 2.24
N TRP A 22 -3.49 -10.49 2.92
CA TRP A 22 -4.06 -9.31 2.27
C TRP A 22 -3.13 -8.72 1.19
N LEU A 23 -1.83 -8.63 1.47
CA LEU A 23 -0.85 -8.12 0.48
C LEU A 23 -0.77 -9.05 -0.74
N ASN A 24 -0.80 -10.36 -0.52
CA ASN A 24 -0.81 -11.36 -1.60
C ASN A 24 -2.09 -11.28 -2.43
N ASP A 25 -3.25 -11.08 -1.79
CA ASP A 25 -4.53 -10.91 -2.46
C ASP A 25 -4.56 -9.66 -3.36
N GLU A 26 -3.98 -8.54 -2.91
CA GLU A 26 -3.88 -7.34 -3.75
C GLU A 26 -2.99 -7.56 -4.98
N ILE A 27 -1.87 -8.27 -4.81
CA ILE A 27 -0.98 -8.63 -5.91
C ILE A 27 -1.72 -9.57 -6.88
N ALA A 28 -2.44 -10.57 -6.37
CA ALA A 28 -3.23 -11.51 -7.17
C ALA A 28 -4.38 -10.82 -7.92
N ALA A 29 -4.95 -9.76 -7.34
CA ALA A 29 -5.95 -8.91 -7.98
C ALA A 29 -5.38 -7.98 -9.07
N GLY A 30 -4.06 -7.99 -9.29
CA GLY A 30 -3.40 -7.20 -10.32
C GLY A 30 -3.14 -5.74 -9.91
N VAL A 31 -3.21 -5.42 -8.61
CA VAL A 31 -2.83 -4.10 -8.12
C VAL A 31 -1.33 -3.90 -8.35
N ALA A 32 -0.96 -2.74 -8.89
CA ALA A 32 0.45 -2.43 -9.14
C ALA A 32 1.27 -2.56 -7.83
N PRO A 33 2.44 -3.21 -7.82
CA PRO A 33 3.22 -3.42 -6.59
C PRO A 33 3.53 -2.14 -5.81
N SER A 34 3.72 -1.02 -6.52
CA SER A 34 3.91 0.30 -5.91
C SER A 34 2.69 0.80 -5.14
N SER A 35 1.50 0.42 -5.56
CA SER A 35 0.24 0.74 -4.88
C SER A 35 0.05 -0.15 -3.66
N VAL A 36 0.26 -1.47 -3.79
CA VAL A 36 0.25 -2.41 -2.65
C VAL A 36 1.21 -1.95 -1.54
N HIS A 37 2.42 -1.54 -1.92
CA HIS A 37 3.40 -0.99 -0.98
C HIS A 37 2.94 0.31 -0.29
N ARG A 38 2.20 1.17 -1.00
CA ARG A 38 1.59 2.38 -0.41
C ARG A 38 0.48 2.02 0.57
N HIS A 39 -0.35 1.03 0.25
CA HIS A 39 -1.40 0.55 1.15
C HIS A 39 -0.78 0.00 2.44
N TYR A 40 0.24 -0.86 2.33
CA TYR A 40 1.01 -1.36 3.47
C TYR A 40 1.59 -0.22 4.33
N ARG A 41 2.25 0.77 3.70
CA ARG A 41 2.81 1.92 4.44
C ARG A 41 1.75 2.74 5.17
N THR A 42 0.57 2.88 4.57
CA THR A 42 -0.55 3.60 5.17
C THR A 42 -1.05 2.86 6.40
N LEU A 43 -1.29 1.55 6.29
CA LEU A 43 -1.68 0.69 7.41
C LEU A 43 -0.65 0.75 8.54
N ARG A 44 0.63 0.53 8.21
CA ARG A 44 1.73 0.59 9.18
C ARG A 44 1.77 1.93 9.91
N ARG A 45 1.55 3.06 9.22
CA ARG A 45 1.56 4.39 9.85
C ARG A 45 0.37 4.59 10.78
N VAL A 46 -0.83 4.15 10.39
CA VAL A 46 -2.03 4.24 11.24
C VAL A 46 -1.82 3.45 12.54
N LEU A 47 -1.30 2.22 12.44
CA LEU A 47 -1.01 1.38 13.59
C LEU A 47 0.13 1.94 14.45
N GLN A 48 1.13 2.56 13.82
CA GLN A 48 2.20 3.25 14.54
C GLN A 48 1.64 4.39 15.41
N VAL A 49 0.70 5.19 14.89
CA VAL A 49 0.06 6.25 15.67
C VAL A 49 -0.72 5.67 16.86
N ALA A 50 -1.32 4.49 16.71
CA ALA A 50 -1.99 3.81 17.81
C ALA A 50 -1.00 3.33 18.88
N VAL A 51 0.20 2.86 18.50
CA VAL A 51 1.31 2.57 19.44
C VAL A 51 1.79 3.83 20.14
N GLU A 52 2.04 4.92 19.39
CA GLU A 52 2.46 6.23 19.95
C GLU A 52 1.45 6.75 20.99
N LYS A 53 0.14 6.53 20.75
CA LYS A 53 -0.95 6.89 21.66
C LYS A 53 -1.21 5.84 22.76
N GLN A 54 -0.33 4.85 22.91
CA GLN A 54 -0.42 3.77 23.90
C GLN A 54 -1.74 2.98 23.81
N ARG A 55 -2.37 2.95 22.64
CA ARG A 55 -3.54 2.11 22.35
C ARG A 55 -3.11 0.69 21.97
N LEU A 56 -1.88 0.55 21.47
CA LEU A 56 -1.25 -0.71 21.09
C LEU A 56 0.09 -0.85 21.79
N VAL A 57 0.43 -2.10 22.16
CA VAL A 57 1.75 -2.44 22.73
C VAL A 57 2.82 -2.45 21.63
N ALA A 58 2.47 -2.96 20.45
CA ALA A 58 3.38 -3.07 19.31
C ALA A 58 2.62 -2.95 17.99
N ASN A 59 3.33 -2.60 16.93
CA ASN A 59 2.78 -2.51 15.58
C ASN A 59 2.90 -3.89 14.91
N PRO A 60 1.78 -4.56 14.55
CA PRO A 60 1.84 -5.87 13.91
C PRO A 60 2.51 -5.82 12.53
N CYS A 61 2.55 -4.66 11.86
CA CYS A 61 3.26 -4.53 10.59
C CYS A 61 4.78 -4.60 10.72
N ASP A 62 5.36 -4.42 11.91
CA ASP A 62 6.83 -4.41 12.09
C ASP A 62 7.48 -5.78 11.88
N ARG A 63 6.67 -6.85 11.87
CA ARG A 63 7.11 -8.23 11.69
C ARG A 63 6.77 -8.80 10.30
N VAL A 64 6.10 -7.99 9.47
CA VAL A 64 5.70 -8.35 8.11
C VAL A 64 6.70 -7.77 7.12
N ASP A 65 7.20 -8.62 6.22
CA ASP A 65 8.05 -8.17 5.12
C ASP A 65 7.20 -7.46 4.04
N PRO A 66 7.48 -6.19 3.72
CA PRO A 66 6.73 -5.47 2.70
C PRO A 66 6.94 -6.07 1.30
N PRO A 67 5.92 -5.99 0.43
CA PRO A 67 6.01 -6.53 -0.92
C PRO A 67 7.10 -5.81 -1.72
N ARG A 68 7.88 -6.59 -2.49
CA ARG A 68 8.95 -6.02 -3.31
C ARG A 68 8.34 -5.20 -4.46
N VAL A 69 8.68 -3.93 -4.52
CA VAL A 69 8.32 -3.06 -5.65
C VAL A 69 9.42 -3.14 -6.71
N PRO A 70 9.18 -3.77 -7.88
CA PRO A 70 10.13 -3.70 -8.98
C PRO A 70 10.28 -2.25 -9.44
N LYS A 71 11.53 -1.84 -9.75
CA LYS A 71 11.77 -0.53 -10.34
C LYS A 71 11.16 -0.51 -11.73
N ARG A 72 10.17 0.36 -11.93
CA ARG A 72 9.67 0.67 -13.27
C ARG A 72 10.68 1.57 -13.96
N GLU A 73 11.16 1.16 -15.13
CA GLU A 73 11.92 2.05 -16.01
C GLU A 73 10.99 3.17 -16.50
N MET A 74 11.40 4.41 -16.27
CA MET A 74 10.69 5.56 -16.81
C MET A 74 11.06 5.68 -18.28
N VAL A 75 10.06 5.57 -19.15
CA VAL A 75 10.23 5.88 -20.57
C VAL A 75 10.09 7.39 -20.71
N PHE A 76 11.17 8.03 -21.12
CA PHE A 76 11.20 9.45 -21.44
C PHE A 76 10.93 9.64 -22.93
N LEU A 77 10.21 10.71 -23.26
CA LEU A 77 10.03 11.10 -24.66
C LEU A 77 11.35 11.70 -25.18
N THR A 78 11.73 11.33 -26.39
CA THR A 78 12.73 12.07 -27.16
C THR A 78 12.17 13.42 -27.59
N TRP A 79 13.05 14.32 -28.06
CA TRP A 79 12.62 15.61 -28.63
C TRP A 79 11.58 15.43 -29.73
N ASP A 80 11.84 14.53 -30.69
CA ASP A 80 10.91 14.28 -31.81
C ASP A 80 9.57 13.71 -31.34
N GLN A 81 9.58 12.83 -30.33
CA GLN A 81 8.34 12.30 -29.74
C GLN A 81 7.57 13.39 -28.99
N ALA A 82 8.25 14.33 -28.34
CA ALA A 82 7.63 15.45 -27.66
C ALA A 82 7.00 16.44 -28.66
N VAL A 83 7.71 16.76 -29.76
CA VAL A 83 7.18 17.60 -30.86
C VAL A 83 5.97 16.94 -31.49
N GLY A 84 6.07 15.65 -31.85
CA GLY A 84 4.95 14.91 -32.43
C GLY A 84 3.72 14.83 -31.51
N LEU A 85 3.92 14.67 -30.19
CA LEU A 85 2.82 14.71 -29.22
C LEU A 85 2.13 16.08 -29.17
N ALA A 86 2.91 17.17 -29.25
CA ALA A 86 2.38 18.54 -29.24
C ALA A 86 1.58 18.86 -30.52
N GLU A 87 2.01 18.36 -31.68
CA GLU A 87 1.32 18.54 -32.96
C GLU A 87 -0.04 17.81 -33.00
N VAL A 88 -0.14 16.65 -32.36
CA VAL A 88 -1.40 15.86 -32.28
C VAL A 88 -2.41 16.46 -31.30
N HIS A 89 -1.96 17.28 -30.34
CA HIS A 89 -2.82 17.93 -29.33
C HIS A 89 -2.61 19.46 -29.26
N PRO A 90 -3.09 20.22 -30.26
CA PRO A 90 -2.85 21.67 -30.34
C PRO A 90 -3.57 22.51 -29.26
N GLU A 91 -4.55 21.94 -28.54
CA GLU A 91 -5.55 22.63 -27.71
C GLU A 91 -5.04 23.19 -26.36
N ARG A 92 -3.73 23.31 -26.12
CA ARG A 92 -3.21 23.81 -24.84
C ARG A 92 -2.09 24.84 -24.92
N SER A 93 -1.91 25.47 -26.08
CA SER A 93 -1.08 26.68 -26.17
C SER A 93 -1.96 27.91 -26.05
N VAL A 94 -1.52 28.87 -25.24
CA VAL A 94 -2.09 30.21 -25.01
C VAL A 94 -3.21 30.32 -23.98
N ARG A 95 -2.80 30.44 -22.71
CA ARG A 95 -3.31 31.54 -21.88
C ARG A 95 -2.11 32.15 -21.15
N SER A 96 -1.41 33.04 -21.86
CA SER A 96 -0.48 34.01 -21.25
C SER A 96 -1.27 35.20 -20.71
#